data_AF-A0A8T6SAU4-F1
#
_entry.id   AF-A0A8T6SAU4-F1
#
_cell.length_a   1.000
_cell.length_b   1.000
_cell.length_c   1.000
_cell.angle_alpha   90.00
_cell.angle_beta   90.00
_cell.angle_gamma   90.00
#
_symmetry.space_group_name_H-M   'P 1'
#
loop_
_entity.id
_entity.type
_entity.pdbx_description
1 polymer ?
#
loop_
_entity_poly.entity_id
_entity_poly.type
_entity_poly.pdbx_seq_one_letter_code
_entity_poly.pdbx_strand_id
1 'polypeptide(L)'
;MVHIEDIVIRVILVLATSFLFGVVLLTYIRIRSRKMLLISFGFGIFFVHALIYIPPLFIEEYSAILSENVHLLIHLVALTFIALGMLKD
;
A
#
# COMPACT_ATOMS: atom_id res chain seq x y z
N MET A 1 -15.26 13.15 -16.20
CA MET A 1 -15.20 14.25 -15.20
C MET A 1 -14.81 13.61 -13.87
N VAL A 2 -13.70 14.02 -13.26
CA VAL A 2 -13.28 13.50 -11.94
C VAL A 2 -14.11 14.19 -10.86
N HIS A 3 -14.79 13.41 -10.01
CA HIS A 3 -15.53 13.97 -8.88
C HIS A 3 -14.58 14.33 -7.74
N ILE A 4 -14.78 15.49 -7.11
CA ILE A 4 -13.94 15.97 -5.99
C ILE A 4 -13.89 14.95 -4.85
N GLU A 5 -14.98 14.22 -4.64
CA GLU A 5 -15.10 13.15 -3.64
C GLU A 5 -14.07 12.04 -3.86
N ASP A 6 -13.85 11.60 -5.11
CA ASP A 6 -12.89 10.56 -5.45
C ASP A 6 -11.45 10.99 -5.12
N ILE A 7 -11.15 12.27 -5.33
CA ILE A 7 -9.84 12.86 -5.02
C ILE A 7 -9.64 12.84 -3.50
N VAL A 8 -10.63 13.33 -2.74
CA VAL A 8 -10.56 13.40 -1.27
C VAL A 8 -10.37 12.01 -0.67
N ILE A 9 -11.17 11.02 -1.10
CA ILE A 9 -11.08 9.65 -0.61
C ILE A 9 -9.69 9.05 -0.88
N ARG A 10 -9.15 9.23 -2.09
CA ARG A 10 -7.83 8.69 -2.45
C ARG A 10 -6.71 9.35 -1.67
N VAL A 11 -6.77 10.67 -1.48
CA VAL A 11 -5.77 11.40 -0.67
C VAL A 11 -5.81 10.92 0.78
N ILE A 12 -7.00 10.78 1.37
CA ILE A 12 -7.16 10.24 2.73
C ILE A 12 -6.59 8.82 2.82
N LEU A 13 -6.89 7.97 1.84
CA LEU A 13 -6.38 6.60 1.79
C LEU A 13 -4.84 6.57 1.73
N VAL A 14 -4.24 7.39 0.87
CA VAL A 14 -2.78 7.50 0.76
C VAL A 14 -2.19 7.97 2.09
N LEU A 15 -2.74 9.00 2.72
CA LEU A 15 -2.27 9.50 4.00
C LEU A 15 -2.38 8.45 5.11
N ALA A 16 -3.51 7.75 5.21
CA ALA A 16 -3.71 6.68 6.19
C ALA A 16 -2.71 5.53 5.99
N THR A 17 -2.50 5.11 4.74
CA THR A 17 -1.56 4.03 4.40
C THR A 17 -0.12 4.46 4.64
N SER A 18 0.22 5.73 4.36
CA SER A 18 1.54 6.33 4.62
C SER A 18 1.84 6.34 6.11
N PHE A 19 0.88 6.77 6.92
CA PHE A 19 1.01 6.82 8.37
C PHE A 19 1.22 5.41 8.94
N LEU A 20 0.40 4.45 8.51
CA LEU A 20 0.49 3.07 8.98
C LEU A 20 1.83 2.41 8.58
N PHE A 21 2.26 2.61 7.33
CA PHE A 21 3.58 2.16 6.88
C PHE A 21 4.70 2.82 7.70
N GLY A 22 4.61 4.12 7.96
CA GLY A 22 5.58 4.85 8.79
C GLY A 22 5.72 4.25 10.19
N VAL A 23 4.60 3.97 10.88
CA VAL A 23 4.61 3.33 12.19
C VAL A 23 5.28 1.95 12.13
N VAL A 24 4.87 1.10 11.18
CA VAL A 24 5.41 -0.25 11.01
C VAL A 24 6.91 -0.22 10.70
N LEU A 25 7.35 0.70 9.83
CA LEU A 25 8.75 0.88 9.47
C LEU A 25 9.58 1.34 10.67
N LEU A 26 9.08 2.29 11.46
CA LEU A 26 9.74 2.73 12.70
C LEU A 26 9.84 1.58 13.71
N THR A 27 8.79 0.76 13.85
CA THR A 27 8.84 -0.44 14.68
C THR A 27 9.88 -1.44 14.16
N TYR A 28 9.97 -1.65 12.85
CA TYR A 28 11.01 -2.47 12.24
C TYR A 28 12.41 -1.91 12.54
N ILE A 29 12.64 -0.61 12.36
CA ILE A 29 13.93 0.03 12.64
C ILE A 29 14.35 -0.16 14.10
N ARG A 30 13.38 -0.11 15.03
CA ARG A 30 13.61 -0.28 16.47
C ARG A 30 13.92 -1.74 16.85
N ILE A 31 13.13 -2.70 16.35
CA ILE A 31 13.23 -4.12 16.76
C ILE A 31 14.27 -4.87 15.91
N ARG A 32 14.42 -4.50 14.65
CA ARG A 32 15.27 -5.14 13.62
C ARG A 32 15.07 -6.65 13.47
N SER A 33 13.85 -7.14 13.69
CA SER A 33 13.54 -8.56 13.50
C SER A 33 13.15 -8.88 12.06
N ARG A 34 13.43 -10.12 11.62
CA ARG A 34 13.00 -10.61 10.31
C ARG A 34 11.47 -10.69 10.19
N LYS A 35 10.75 -10.86 11.29
CA LYS A 35 9.27 -10.79 11.37
C LYS A 35 8.78 -9.40 10.99
N MET A 36 9.31 -8.38 11.65
CA MET A 36 8.94 -7.00 11.36
C MET A 36 9.37 -6.55 9.96
N LEU A 37 10.47 -7.09 9.43
CA LEU A 37 10.87 -6.85 8.03
C LEU A 37 9.78 -7.29 7.05
N LEU A 38 9.25 -8.52 7.21
CA LEU A 38 8.20 -9.06 6.33
C LEU A 38 6.91 -8.23 6.44
N ILE A 39 6.49 -7.89 7.66
CA ILE A 39 5.32 -7.04 7.89
C ILE A 39 5.53 -5.66 7.25
N SER A 40 6.71 -5.06 7.43
CA SER A 40 7.06 -3.77 6.82
C SER A 40 7.06 -3.83 5.29
N PHE A 41 7.50 -4.92 4.68
CA PHE A 41 7.42 -5.11 3.23
C PHE A 41 5.97 -5.14 2.75
N GLY A 42 5.09 -5.90 3.42
CA GLY A 42 3.67 -5.96 3.06
C GLY A 42 2.97 -4.59 3.15
N PHE A 43 3.19 -3.84 4.23
CA PHE A 43 2.68 -2.46 4.34
C PHE A 43 3.32 -1.50 3.33
N GLY A 44 4.60 -1.70 2.99
CA GLY A 44 5.28 -0.94 1.94
C GLY A 44 4.64 -1.14 0.57
N ILE A 45 4.26 -2.39 0.23
CA ILE A 45 3.54 -2.69 -1.01
C ILE A 45 2.19 -1.96 -1.04
N PHE A 46 1.41 -1.99 0.05
CA PHE A 46 0.16 -1.23 0.13
C PHE A 46 0.36 0.28 -0.03
N PHE A 47 1.41 0.84 0.57
CA PHE A 47 1.72 2.25 0.45
C PHE A 47 2.08 2.64 -0.99
N VAL A 48 2.97 1.89 -1.64
CA VAL A 48 3.32 2.11 -3.05
C VAL A 48 2.11 1.95 -3.95
N HIS A 49 1.27 0.95 -3.71
CA HIS A 49 0.02 0.74 -4.44
C HIS A 49 -0.90 1.95 -4.33
N ALA A 50 -1.12 2.47 -3.11
CA ALA A 50 -1.93 3.67 -2.89
C ALA A 50 -1.37 4.89 -3.65
N LEU A 51 -0.05 5.06 -3.70
CA LEU A 51 0.58 6.14 -4.48
C LEU A 51 0.36 6.02 -5.98
N ILE A 52 0.42 4.81 -6.55
CA ILE A 52 0.20 4.57 -7.99
C ILE A 52 -1.25 4.88 -8.39
N TYR A 53 -2.20 4.86 -7.45
CA TYR A 53 -3.59 5.26 -7.68
C TYR A 53 -3.82 6.79 -7.71
N ILE A 54 -2.79 7.62 -7.47
CA ILE A 54 -2.86 9.09 -7.57
C ILE A 54 -2.72 9.60 -9.02
N PRO A 55 -1.68 9.23 -9.81
CA PRO A 55 -1.50 9.72 -11.18
C PRO A 55 -2.72 9.62 -12.11
N PRO A 56 -3.55 8.54 -12.06
CA PRO A 56 -4.77 8.45 -12.88
C PRO A 56 -5.79 9.59 -12.65
N LEU A 57 -5.66 10.37 -11.57
CA LEU A 57 -6.49 11.56 -11.34
C LEU A 57 -6.13 12.74 -12.24
N PHE A 58 -4.90 12.77 -12.76
CA PHE A 58 -4.35 13.92 -13.50
C PHE A 58 -3.86 13.54 -14.90
N ILE A 59 -3.56 12.26 -15.15
CA ILE A 59 -3.01 11.76 -16.41
C ILE A 59 -3.85 10.56 -16.87
N GLU A 60 -4.66 10.75 -17.92
CA GLU A 60 -5.58 9.72 -18.43
C GLU A 60 -4.86 8.45 -18.92
N GLU A 61 -3.62 8.58 -19.41
CA GLU A 61 -2.78 7.46 -19.88
C GLU A 61 -2.42 6.46 -18.77
N TYR A 62 -2.45 6.88 -17.49
CA TYR A 62 -2.23 6.00 -16.34
C TYR A 62 -3.45 5.17 -15.95
N SER A 63 -4.65 5.53 -16.44
CA SER A 63 -5.88 4.80 -16.13
C SER A 63 -5.90 3.37 -16.70
N ALA A 64 -5.16 3.14 -17.79
CA ALA A 64 -5.12 1.85 -18.50
C ALA A 64 -4.24 0.78 -17.83
N ILE A 65 -3.44 1.15 -16.82
CA ILE A 65 -2.36 0.29 -16.28
C ILE A 65 -2.86 -0.61 -15.12
N LEU A 66 -4.01 -0.29 -14.51
CA LEU A 66 -4.52 -0.98 -13.33
C LEU A 66 -5.84 -1.72 -13.61
N SER A 67 -5.73 -2.94 -14.12
CA SER A 67 -6.87 -3.86 -14.16
C SER A 67 -7.21 -4.36 -12.75
N GLU A 68 -8.48 -4.75 -12.53
CA GLU A 68 -8.96 -5.29 -11.26
C GLU A 68 -8.12 -6.51 -10.80
N ASN A 69 -7.73 -7.36 -11.75
CA ASN A 69 -6.87 -8.52 -11.47
C ASN A 69 -5.50 -8.12 -10.91
N VAL A 70 -4.89 -7.05 -11.44
CA VAL A 70 -3.62 -6.52 -10.93
C VAL A 70 -3.81 -5.93 -9.54
N HIS A 71 -4.91 -5.23 -9.30
CA HIS A 71 -5.24 -4.70 -7.97
C HIS A 71 -5.33 -5.81 -6.92
N LEU A 72 -6.08 -6.88 -7.23
CA LEU A 72 -6.22 -8.05 -6.35
C LEU A 72 -4.90 -8.79 -6.14
N LEU A 73 -4.10 -8.95 -7.20
CA LEU A 73 -2.80 -9.60 -7.10
C LEU A 73 -1.85 -8.84 -6.16
N ILE A 74 -1.79 -7.51 -6.27
CA ILE A 74 -0.95 -6.67 -5.40
C ILE A 74 -1.39 -6.82 -3.94
N HIS A 75 -2.70 -6.82 -3.67
CA HIS A 75 -3.24 -7.04 -2.33
C HIS A 75 -2.89 -8.42 -1.80
N LEU A 76 -3.04 -9.47 -2.61
CA LEU A 76 -2.71 -10.83 -2.22
C LEU A 76 -1.23 -10.97 -1.86
N VAL A 77 -0.33 -10.38 -2.66
CA VAL A 77 1.11 -10.39 -2.39
C VAL A 77 1.40 -9.65 -1.08
N ALA A 78 0.87 -8.44 -0.90
CA ALA A 78 1.05 -7.65 0.33
C ALA A 78 0.57 -8.41 1.57
N LEU A 79 -0.63 -8.99 1.51
CA LEU A 79 -1.21 -9.79 2.60
C LEU A 79 -0.39 -11.05 2.87
N THR A 80 0.18 -11.68 1.84
CA THR A 80 1.06 -12.85 2.01
C THR A 80 2.30 -12.48 2.82
N PHE A 81 2.94 -11.34 2.54
CA PHE A 81 4.08 -10.86 3.32
C PHE A 81 3.71 -10.60 4.79
N ILE A 82 2.56 -9.95 5.03
CA ILE A 82 2.07 -9.68 6.39
C ILE A 82 1.77 -10.99 7.11
N ALA A 83 1.05 -11.92 6.47
CA ALA A 83 0.69 -13.21 7.04
C ALA A 83 1.93 -14.05 7.37
N LEU A 84 2.90 -14.15 6.46
CA LEU A 84 4.17 -14.83 6.71
C LEU A 84 4.96 -14.17 7.84
N GLY A 85 4.93 -12.85 7.95
CA GLY A 85 5.51 -12.13 9.09
C GLY A 85 4.80 -12.46 10.40
N MET A 86 3.47 -12.49 10.42
CA MET A 86 2.67 -12.80 11.61
C MET A 86 2.87 -14.24 12.09
N LEU A 87 2.87 -15.20 11.17
CA LEU A 87 3.03 -16.64 11.43
C LEU A 87 4.48 -17.05 11.74
N LYS A 88 5.44 -16.14 11.51
CA LYS A 88 6.84 -16.35 11.88
C LYS A 88 7.00 -16.18 13.38
N ASP A 89 6.59 -17.21 14.10
CA ASP A 89 6.87 -17.45 15.51
C ASP A 89 7.81 -18.65 15.65
#